data_AF-A0A965J282-F1
#
_entry.id   AF-A0A965J282-F1
#
_cell.length_a   1.000
_cell.length_b   1.000
_cell.length_c   1.000
_cell.angle_alpha   90.00
_cell.angle_beta   90.00
_cell.angle_gamma   90.00
#
_symmetry.space_group_name_H-M   'P 1'
#
loop_
_entity.id
_entity.type
_entity.pdbx_description
1 polymer ?
#
loop_
_entity_poly.entity_id
_entity_poly.type
_entity_poly.pdbx_seq_one_letter_code
_entity_poly.pdbx_strand_id
1 'polypeptide(L)'
;YVNKRSFLMLKLHHDGYNLRQIGELFGLNHATVIHNIKRAEWFLKTNERIYLEDTRELRLELMEHPVNRNVNDLITEVIDCKSLRGLEQIQIRILKNQYKLKCIE
;
A
#
# COMPACT_ATOMS: atom_id res chain seq x y z
N TYR A 1 -1.55 12.46 -15.06
CA TYR A 1 -0.57 11.38 -14.85
C TYR A 1 0.10 11.42 -13.47
N VAL A 2 0.60 12.59 -13.05
CA VAL A 2 1.36 12.77 -11.80
C VAL A 2 0.54 12.46 -10.54
N ASN A 3 -0.76 12.83 -10.49
CA ASN A 3 -1.67 12.53 -9.39
C ASN A 3 -1.95 11.03 -9.24
N LYS A 4 -2.35 10.36 -10.33
CA LYS A 4 -2.54 8.91 -10.44
C LYS A 4 -1.30 8.14 -9.96
N ARG A 5 -0.10 8.52 -10.41
CA ARG A 5 1.17 7.90 -9.95
C ARG A 5 1.39 8.05 -8.45
N SER A 6 1.20 9.26 -7.91
CA SER A 6 1.38 9.48 -6.47
C SER A 6 0.39 8.71 -5.61
N PHE A 7 -0.86 8.57 -6.09
CA PHE A 7 -1.86 7.72 -5.45
C PHE A 7 -1.43 6.24 -5.41
N LEU A 8 -0.98 5.69 -6.54
CA LEU A 8 -0.51 4.31 -6.61
C LEU A 8 0.69 4.05 -5.69
N MET A 9 1.65 4.97 -5.63
CA MET A 9 2.80 4.86 -4.71
C MET A 9 2.36 4.85 -3.24
N LEU A 10 1.41 5.71 -2.87
CA LEU A 10 0.84 5.73 -1.53
C LEU A 10 0.12 4.41 -1.22
N LYS A 11 -0.67 3.89 -2.16
CA LYS A 11 -1.39 2.62 -2.01
C LYS A 11 -0.41 1.45 -1.80
N LEU A 12 0.59 1.31 -2.65
CA LEU A 12 1.62 0.27 -2.52
C LEU A 12 2.37 0.37 -1.19
N HIS A 13 2.68 1.60 -0.75
CA HIS A 13 3.31 1.80 0.54
C HIS A 13 2.40 1.33 1.69
N HIS A 14 1.10 1.62 1.63
CA HIS A 14 0.13 1.11 2.60
C HIS A 14 -0.07 -0.41 2.54
N ASP A 15 0.17 -1.05 1.40
CA ASP A 15 0.13 -2.52 1.25
C ASP A 15 1.44 -3.20 1.70
N GLY A 16 2.41 -2.41 2.15
CA GLY A 16 3.63 -2.85 2.79
C GLY A 16 4.84 -2.97 1.86
N TYR A 17 4.80 -2.34 0.68
CA TYR A 17 5.99 -2.18 -0.15
C TYR A 17 6.89 -1.07 0.44
N ASN A 18 8.20 -1.33 0.45
CA ASN A 18 9.17 -0.32 0.86
C ASN A 18 9.52 0.63 -0.30
N LEU A 19 10.15 1.77 0.04
CA LEU A 19 10.46 2.83 -0.92
C LEU A 19 11.35 2.38 -2.08
N ARG A 20 12.25 1.41 -1.83
CA ARG A 20 13.14 0.86 -2.86
C ARG A 20 12.34 0.00 -3.84
N GLN A 21 11.50 -0.91 -3.34
CA GLN A 21 10.63 -1.75 -4.17
C GLN A 21 9.70 -0.90 -5.04
N ILE A 22 9.10 0.15 -4.46
CA ILE A 22 8.26 1.08 -5.21
C ILE A 22 9.11 1.85 -6.24
N GLY A 23 10.31 2.30 -5.88
CA GLY A 23 11.22 2.95 -6.82
C GLY A 23 11.57 2.07 -8.02
N GLU A 24 11.90 0.80 -7.78
CA GLU A 24 12.21 -0.19 -8.81
C GLU A 24 11.02 -0.42 -9.75
N LEU A 25 9.80 -0.54 -9.23
CA LEU A 25 8.58 -0.71 -10.04
C LEU A 25 8.31 0.47 -11.00
N PHE A 26 8.66 1.68 -10.59
CA PHE A 26 8.40 2.89 -11.37
C PHE A 26 9.63 3.44 -12.10
N GLY A 27 10.79 2.80 -11.98
CA GLY A 27 12.05 3.31 -12.52
C GLY A 27 12.48 4.66 -11.92
N LEU A 28 12.23 4.85 -10.62
CA LEU A 28 12.45 6.12 -9.91
C LEU A 28 13.31 5.94 -8.66
N ASN A 29 13.98 7.03 -8.27
CA ASN A 29 14.71 7.06 -7.00
C ASN A 29 13.76 7.14 -5.79
N HIS A 30 14.25 6.66 -4.64
CA HIS A 30 13.50 6.64 -3.38
C HIS A 30 13.05 8.04 -2.93
N ALA A 31 13.83 9.09 -3.19
CA ALA A 31 13.46 10.47 -2.85
C ALA A 31 12.19 10.94 -3.58
N THR A 32 12.08 10.60 -4.87
CA THR A 32 10.90 10.88 -5.69
C THR A 32 9.69 10.10 -5.19
N VAL A 33 9.89 8.85 -4.78
CA VAL A 33 8.82 8.04 -4.18
C VAL A 33 8.31 8.68 -2.90
N ILE A 34 9.20 9.06 -1.97
CA ILE A 34 8.84 9.75 -0.72
C ILE A 34 8.07 11.03 -1.00
N HIS A 35 8.53 11.86 -1.94
CA HIS A 35 7.86 13.10 -2.30
C HIS A 35 6.43 12.84 -2.79
N ASN A 36 6.25 11.88 -3.70
CA ASN A 36 4.92 11.53 -4.22
C ASN A 36 3.99 10.99 -3.13
N ILE A 37 4.49 10.15 -2.21
CA ILE A 37 3.72 9.62 -1.07
C ILE A 37 3.23 10.77 -0.19
N LYS A 38 4.13 11.63 0.29
CA LYS A 38 3.77 12.78 1.14
C LYS A 38 2.78 13.72 0.47
N ARG A 39 2.94 13.94 -0.83
CA ARG A 39 2.03 14.79 -1.60
C ARG A 39 0.63 14.16 -1.70
N ALA A 40 0.54 12.86 -1.95
CA ALA A 40 -0.72 12.14 -1.97
C ALA A 40 -1.43 12.17 -0.61
N GLU A 41 -0.69 11.95 0.49
CA GLU A 41 -1.22 12.07 1.86
C GLU A 41 -1.78 13.47 2.12
N TRP A 42 -1.05 14.51 1.71
CA TRP A 42 -1.50 15.89 1.87
C TRP A 42 -2.78 16.16 1.09
N PHE A 43 -2.84 15.78 -0.19
CA PHE A 43 -4.04 15.99 -1.01
C PHE A 43 -5.27 15.27 -0.47
N LEU A 44 -5.12 14.03 0.02
CA LEU A 44 -6.20 13.30 0.68
C LEU A 44 -6.62 14.00 1.98
N LYS A 45 -5.67 14.45 2.79
CA LYS A 45 -5.94 15.17 4.04
C LYS A 45 -6.68 16.49 3.81
N THR A 46 -6.38 17.21 2.74
CA THR A 46 -7.00 18.50 2.42
C THR A 46 -8.23 18.37 1.53
N ASN A 47 -8.67 17.15 1.17
CA ASN A 47 -9.74 16.90 0.20
C ASN A 47 -9.55 17.71 -1.10
N GLU A 48 -8.33 17.72 -1.64
CA GLU A 48 -8.03 18.52 -2.83
C GLU A 48 -8.83 17.97 -4.03
N ARG A 49 -9.72 18.82 -4.56
CA ARG A 49 -10.77 18.40 -5.50
C ARG A 49 -10.21 17.83 -6.79
N ILE A 50 -9.16 18.44 -7.35
CA ILE A 50 -8.59 18.02 -8.63
C ILE A 50 -7.93 16.65 -8.49
N TYR A 51 -7.15 16.46 -7.44
CA TYR A 51 -6.52 15.20 -7.10
C TYR A 51 -7.57 14.10 -6.89
N LEU A 52 -8.65 14.42 -6.17
CA LEU A 52 -9.71 13.45 -5.91
C LEU A 52 -10.39 13.00 -7.20
N GLU A 53 -10.65 13.90 -8.14
CA GLU A 53 -11.24 13.55 -9.44
C GLU A 53 -10.26 12.75 -10.30
N ASP A 54 -9.01 13.22 -10.40
CA ASP A 54 -7.94 12.56 -11.18
C ASP A 54 -7.69 11.11 -10.76
N THR A 55 -7.94 10.78 -9.49
CA THR A 55 -7.68 9.46 -8.91
C THR A 55 -8.95 8.64 -8.66
N ARG A 56 -10.13 9.16 -9.04
CA ARG A 56 -11.43 8.55 -8.78
C ARG A 56 -11.53 7.13 -9.32
N GLU A 57 -11.22 6.94 -10.60
CA GLU A 57 -11.27 5.62 -11.27
C GLU A 57 -10.36 4.60 -10.58
N LEU A 58 -9.09 4.97 -10.35
CA LEU A 58 -8.14 4.09 -9.67
C LEU A 58 -8.55 3.76 -8.24
N ARG A 59 -9.16 4.71 -7.51
CA ARG A 59 -9.69 4.43 -6.18
C ARG A 59 -10.81 3.40 -6.24
N LEU A 60 -11.74 3.53 -7.19
CA LEU A 60 -12.84 2.59 -7.36
C LEU A 60 -12.33 1.19 -7.72
N GLU A 61 -11.48 1.08 -8.75
CA GLU A 61 -10.90 -0.19 -9.19
C GLU A 61 -10.14 -0.92 -8.07
N LEU A 62 -9.34 -0.19 -7.29
CA LEU A 62 -8.54 -0.78 -6.20
C LEU A 62 -9.35 -1.02 -4.91
N MET A 63 -10.52 -0.40 -4.76
CA MET A 63 -11.47 -0.71 -3.68
C MET A 63 -12.29 -1.96 -3.99
N GLU A 64 -12.65 -2.17 -5.25
CA GLU A 64 -13.39 -3.36 -5.71
C GLU A 64 -12.53 -4.63 -5.71
N HIS A 65 -11.20 -4.49 -5.76
CA HIS A 65 -10.24 -5.58 -5.69
C HIS A 65 -9.32 -5.47 -4.47
N PRO A 66 -9.85 -5.66 -3.23
CA PRO A 66 -9.02 -5.65 -2.04
C PRO A 66 -8.03 -6.81 -2.07
N VAL A 67 -6.79 -6.56 -1.63
CA VAL A 67 -5.77 -7.59 -1.48
C VAL A 67 -6.26 -8.60 -0.45
N ASN A 68 -6.66 -9.79 -0.90
CA ASN A 68 -7.23 -10.84 -0.07
C ASN A 68 -6.19 -11.94 0.14
N ARG A 69 -5.37 -11.82 1.20
CA ARG A 69 -4.41 -12.86 1.58
C ARG A 69 -5.10 -13.91 2.44
N ASN A 70 -4.75 -15.17 2.27
CA ASN A 70 -5.29 -16.25 3.09
C ASN A 70 -4.41 -16.48 4.34
N VAL A 71 -4.84 -17.37 5.24
CA VAL A 71 -4.09 -17.71 6.47
C VAL A 71 -2.74 -18.35 6.17
N ASN A 72 -2.63 -19.15 5.10
CA ASN A 72 -1.36 -19.79 4.73
C ASN A 72 -0.33 -18.75 4.26
N ASP A 73 -0.77 -17.68 3.58
CA ASP A 73 0.11 -16.56 3.21
C ASP A 73 0.70 -15.90 4.46
N LEU A 74 -0.13 -15.68 5.50
CA LEU A 74 0.35 -15.15 6.78
C LEU A 74 1.39 -16.07 7.43
N ILE A 75 1.09 -17.37 7.53
CA ILE A 75 2.00 -18.35 8.13
C ILE A 75 3.34 -18.35 7.39
N THR A 76 3.29 -18.37 6.07
CA THR A 76 4.49 -18.38 5.21
C THR A 76 5.30 -17.09 5.40
N GLU A 77 4.64 -15.93 5.36
CA GLU A 77 5.29 -14.63 5.57
C GLU A 77 5.96 -14.52 6.96
N VAL A 78 5.35 -15.08 8.00
CA VAL A 78 5.93 -15.10 9.36
C VAL A 78 7.13 -16.03 9.45
N ILE A 79 7.03 -17.25 8.90
CA ILE A 79 8.13 -18.23 8.91
C ILE A 79 9.34 -17.71 8.12
N ASP A 80 9.09 -17.10 6.97
CA ASP A 80 10.14 -16.57 6.09
C ASP A 80 10.67 -15.19 6.54
N CYS A 81 10.12 -14.62 7.62
CA CYS A 81 10.48 -13.28 8.05
C CYS A 81 11.86 -13.24 8.71
N LYS A 82 12.83 -12.62 8.04
CA LYS A 82 14.23 -12.52 8.50
C LYS A 82 14.58 -11.21 9.22
N SER A 83 13.62 -10.32 9.44
CA SER A 83 13.90 -9.00 10.01
C SER A 83 12.75 -8.45 10.83
N LEU A 84 13.07 -7.67 11.87
CA LEU A 84 12.09 -7.00 12.71
C LEU A 84 11.14 -6.10 11.89
N ARG A 85 11.69 -5.37 10.92
CA ARG A 85 10.90 -4.51 10.02
C ARG A 85 9.93 -5.32 9.16
N GLY A 86 10.28 -6.54 8.77
CA GLY A 86 9.37 -7.44 8.07
C GLY A 86 8.19 -7.86 8.95
N LEU A 87 8.46 -8.18 10.22
CA LEU A 87 7.42 -8.51 11.20
C LEU A 87 6.48 -7.33 11.46
N GLU A 88 7.02 -6.10 11.56
CA GLU A 88 6.21 -4.87 11.68
C GLU A 88 5.27 -4.70 10.47
N GLN A 89 5.74 -4.98 9.25
CA GLN A 89 4.89 -4.92 8.06
C GLN A 89 3.77 -5.98 8.10
N ILE A 90 4.08 -7.21 8.51
CA ILE A 90 3.07 -8.27 8.67
C ILE A 90 2.03 -7.83 9.72
N GLN A 91 2.46 -7.27 10.84
CA GLN A 91 1.56 -6.74 11.87
C GLN A 91 0.65 -5.63 11.32
N ILE A 92 1.19 -4.68 10.55
CA ILE A 92 0.40 -3.61 9.91
C ILE A 92 -0.65 -4.22 8.96
N ARG A 93 -0.30 -5.27 8.20
CA ARG A 93 -1.22 -5.95 7.29
C ARG A 93 -2.36 -6.67 8.04
N ILE A 94 -2.05 -7.28 9.20
CA ILE A 94 -3.07 -7.88 10.10
C ILE A 94 -4.03 -6.79 10.58
N LEU A 95 -3.51 -5.67 11.11
CA LEU A 95 -4.34 -4.55 11.59
C LEU A 95 -5.22 -3.93 10.49
N LYS A 96 -4.79 -4.03 9.24
CA LYS A 96 -5.54 -3.55 8.06
C LYS A 96 -6.50 -4.59 7.48
N ASN A 97 -6.76 -5.70 8.17
CA ASN A 97 -7.65 -6.80 7.71
C ASN A 97 -7.29 -7.34 6.32
N GLN A 98 -5.99 -7.35 5.98
CA GLN A 98 -5.53 -7.84 4.68
C GLN A 98 -5.37 -9.37 4.62
N TYR A 99 -5.59 -10.06 5.75
CA TYR A 99 -5.63 -11.52 5.83
C TYR A 99 -7.04 -11.98 6.20
N LYS A 100 -7.54 -12.98 5.48
CA LYS A 100 -8.82 -13.63 5.75
C LYS A 100 -8.63 -14.69 6.84
N LEU A 101 -8.57 -14.25 8.08
CA LEU A 101 -8.49 -15.14 9.24
C LEU A 101 -9.84 -15.85 9.40
N LYS A 102 -9.87 -17.16 9.14
CA LYS A 102 -11.04 -17.97 9.53
C LYS A 102 -11.06 -18.00 11.06
N CYS A 103 -12.08 -17.42 11.68
CA CYS A 103 -12.36 -17.69 13.08
C CYS A 103 -12.75 -19.18 13.14
N ILE A 104 -12.00 -19.96 13.92
CA ILE A 104 -12.43 -21.28 14.33
C ILE A 104 -13.48 -21.02 15.40
N GLU A 105 -14.76 -21.17 15.04
CA GLU A 105 -15.87 -21.22 15.99
C GLU A 105 -15.88 -22.56 16.75
#